data_AF-A0A1J4XM24-F1
#
_entry.id   AF-A0A1J4XM24-F1
#
_cell.length_a   1.000
_cell.length_b   1.000
_cell.length_c   1.000
_cell.angle_alpha   90.00
_cell.angle_beta   90.00
_cell.angle_gamma   90.00
#
_symmetry.space_group_name_H-M   'P 1'
#
loop_
_entity.id
_entity.type
_entity.pdbx_description
1 polymer ?
#
loop_
_entity_poly.entity_id
_entity_poly.type
_entity_poly.pdbx_seq_one_letter_code
_entity_poly.pdbx_strand_id
1 'polypeptide(L)'
;MQWPTPNNAFVEGKAVEEFIQPAASGKVESGMFGCVRNNGSRFHEGIDIKATSWTKKREPKDSVYAALSGKVAYVNRRAGRSSYGKYVVLVHPNASLPIYTLYAHLSEISTGLAAGQEVERGAQIGVMGRTAAGYTIPKERAHLHFEMGLQLTDRFQSWYNKQKFATKNYFGNYNGMNLVGVDPLGYFEGVKSDSQLSVRQYLCGLPTALEVRVYTKKIPDFIRRYPHLLLKPIEKNKVGGWEIEFTWFGLPKGWRPLPVREFKPNVEGDVSILAYSPELLKENRCRQLIQKLPNGEIVTGKGLQRELQKIFGY
;
A
#
# COMPACT_ATOMS: atom_id res chain seq x y z
N MET A 1 7.45 10.40 -11.23
CA MET A 1 6.19 10.71 -10.50
C MET A 1 6.26 12.18 -10.08
N GLN A 2 5.13 12.88 -9.94
CA GLN A 2 5.10 14.26 -9.43
C GLN A 2 4.51 14.32 -8.02
N TRP A 3 4.86 15.38 -7.28
CA TRP A 3 4.25 15.67 -5.99
C TRP A 3 2.74 16.01 -6.17
N PRO A 4 1.84 15.52 -5.30
CA PRO A 4 0.40 15.57 -5.56
C PRO A 4 -0.32 16.81 -5.00
N THR A 5 0.40 17.79 -4.43
CA THR A 5 -0.18 19.03 -3.87
C THR A 5 0.63 20.28 -4.24
N PRO A 6 0.09 21.49 -4.07
CA PRO A 6 0.84 22.74 -4.17
C PRO A 6 1.91 22.94 -3.09
N ASN A 7 1.89 22.15 -2.00
CA ASN A 7 2.92 22.23 -0.97
C ASN A 7 4.26 21.72 -1.51
N ASN A 8 5.10 22.63 -1.98
CA ASN A 8 6.37 22.32 -2.61
C ASN A 8 7.54 22.18 -1.64
N ALA A 9 7.32 22.24 -0.32
CA ALA A 9 8.40 22.21 0.67
C ALA A 9 9.28 20.95 0.57
N PHE A 10 8.70 19.79 0.25
CA PHE A 10 9.49 18.58 -0.07
C PHE A 10 10.38 18.76 -1.31
N VAL A 11 9.82 19.33 -2.38
CA VAL A 11 10.54 19.58 -3.64
C VAL A 11 11.71 20.52 -3.41
N GLU A 12 11.48 21.56 -2.61
CA GLU A 12 12.49 22.55 -2.18
C GLU A 12 13.52 22.01 -1.16
N GLY A 13 13.38 20.77 -0.69
CA GLY A 13 14.30 20.17 0.28
C GLY A 13 14.20 20.75 1.68
N LYS A 14 13.02 21.24 2.07
CA LYS A 14 12.73 21.70 3.44
C LYS A 14 12.59 20.51 4.40
N ALA A 15 12.60 20.82 5.70
CA ALA A 15 12.40 19.84 6.75
C ALA A 15 11.03 19.15 6.65
N VAL A 16 10.93 17.93 7.16
CA VAL A 16 9.73 17.07 7.05
C VAL A 16 8.49 17.72 7.67
N GLU A 17 8.70 18.52 8.72
CA GLU A 17 7.66 19.28 9.42
C GLU A 17 7.00 20.33 8.53
N GLU A 18 7.61 20.76 7.42
CA GLU A 18 7.02 21.78 6.54
C GLU A 18 5.95 21.19 5.60
N PHE A 19 5.99 19.86 5.36
CA PHE A 19 5.06 19.20 4.43
C PHE A 19 4.32 18.00 4.99
N ILE A 20 4.77 17.35 6.06
CA ILE A 20 4.05 16.25 6.70
C ILE A 20 3.11 16.76 7.78
N GLN A 21 1.83 16.41 7.67
CA GLN A 21 0.81 16.71 8.66
C GLN A 21 0.78 15.60 9.73
N PRO A 22 1.10 15.91 11.00
CA PRO A 22 1.00 14.92 12.06
C PRO A 22 -0.45 14.45 12.28
N ALA A 23 -0.65 13.13 12.33
CA ALA A 23 -1.90 12.53 12.78
C ALA A 23 -2.07 12.63 14.31
N ALA A 24 -0.98 12.74 15.08
CA ALA A 24 -0.98 13.02 16.51
C ALA A 24 -0.19 14.31 16.80
N SER A 25 -0.70 15.14 17.72
CA SER A 25 -0.03 16.41 18.06
C SER A 25 1.40 16.17 18.53
N GLY A 26 2.34 16.96 18.00
CA GLY A 26 3.75 16.94 18.39
C GLY A 26 4.57 15.73 17.93
N LYS A 27 4.05 14.87 17.04
CA LYS A 27 4.77 13.69 16.51
C LYS A 27 4.69 13.65 14.99
N VAL A 28 5.63 14.30 14.29
CA VAL A 28 5.61 14.42 12.82
C VAL A 28 5.58 13.08 12.11
N GLU A 29 6.26 12.09 12.68
CA GLU A 29 6.36 10.72 12.18
C GLU A 29 4.98 10.09 12.06
N SER A 30 3.99 10.49 12.88
CA SER A 30 2.63 9.93 12.84
C SER A 30 1.88 10.17 11.53
N GLY A 31 2.34 11.12 10.70
CA GLY A 31 1.88 11.37 9.34
C GLY A 31 2.74 10.73 8.25
N MET A 32 3.82 10.02 8.61
CA MET A 32 4.72 9.33 7.67
C MET A 32 4.28 7.88 7.43
N PHE A 33 4.87 7.21 6.45
CA PHE A 33 4.61 5.79 6.21
C PHE A 33 5.13 4.92 7.37
N GLY A 34 4.41 3.85 7.72
CA GLY A 34 4.94 2.79 8.58
C GLY A 34 4.25 2.61 9.93
N CYS A 35 4.92 1.95 10.89
CA CYS A 35 4.42 1.72 12.25
C CYS A 35 4.55 2.99 13.11
N VAL A 36 3.85 4.05 12.75
CA VAL A 36 4.04 5.40 13.33
C VAL A 36 2.82 5.92 14.10
N ARG A 37 1.72 5.17 14.10
CA ARG A 37 0.48 5.55 14.80
C ARG A 37 0.26 4.70 16.04
N ASN A 38 -0.44 5.25 17.04
CA ASN A 38 -0.74 4.59 18.31
C ASN A 38 0.50 3.97 18.99
N ASN A 39 1.57 4.75 19.16
CA ASN A 39 2.87 4.30 19.69
C ASN A 39 3.44 3.08 18.94
N GLY A 40 3.31 3.10 17.62
CA GLY A 40 3.82 2.07 16.73
C GLY A 40 3.02 0.78 16.65
N SER A 41 1.82 0.74 17.25
CA SER A 41 0.91 -0.41 17.12
C SER A 41 0.04 -0.37 15.86
N ARG A 42 -0.06 0.79 15.19
CA ARG A 42 -0.89 0.97 14.00
C ARG A 42 -0.05 1.42 12.81
N PHE A 43 -0.20 0.70 11.70
CA PHE A 43 0.44 0.99 10.43
C PHE A 43 -0.25 2.16 9.70
N HIS A 44 0.54 2.96 9.00
CA HIS A 44 0.10 4.01 8.10
C HIS A 44 0.57 3.67 6.68
N GLU A 45 -0.37 3.47 5.75
CA GLU A 45 -0.12 2.98 4.38
C GLU A 45 0.44 4.04 3.42
N GLY A 46 0.64 5.27 3.89
CA GLY A 46 1.05 6.38 3.04
C GLY A 46 1.60 7.55 3.85
N ILE A 47 1.52 8.75 3.29
CA ILE A 47 1.92 9.99 3.93
C ILE A 47 0.76 10.99 3.98
N ASP A 48 0.74 11.80 5.03
CA ASP A 48 -0.24 12.86 5.24
C ASP A 48 0.42 14.21 4.88
N ILE A 49 0.00 14.83 3.77
CA ILE A 49 0.61 16.05 3.23
C ILE A 49 -0.19 17.28 3.69
N LYS A 50 0.50 18.26 4.28
CA LYS A 50 -0.08 19.51 4.82
C LYS A 50 -0.74 20.36 3.74
N ALA A 51 -1.86 20.97 4.13
CA ALA A 51 -2.45 22.09 3.40
C ALA A 51 -1.60 23.36 3.54
N THR A 52 -1.47 24.10 2.45
CA THR A 52 -0.82 25.41 2.38
C THR A 52 -1.81 26.56 2.25
N SER A 53 -3.04 26.28 1.83
CA SER A 53 -4.05 27.28 1.59
C SER A 53 -5.38 26.95 2.25
N TRP A 54 -6.03 28.00 2.79
CA TRP A 54 -7.24 27.88 3.60
C TRP A 54 -8.32 28.86 3.18
N THR A 55 -9.58 28.50 3.42
CA THR A 55 -10.73 29.40 3.33
C THR A 55 -10.86 30.22 4.62
N LYS A 56 -11.72 31.27 4.62
CA LYS A 56 -12.06 32.05 5.83
C LYS A 56 -12.60 31.18 6.98
N LYS A 57 -13.24 30.05 6.66
CA LYS A 57 -13.77 29.10 7.66
C LYS A 57 -12.71 28.09 8.14
N ARG A 58 -11.43 28.26 7.77
CA ARG A 58 -10.31 27.34 8.04
C ARG A 58 -10.54 25.94 7.50
N GLU A 59 -11.13 25.82 6.32
CA GLU A 59 -11.14 24.57 5.55
C GLU A 59 -10.03 24.63 4.48
N PRO A 60 -9.29 23.55 4.22
CA PRO A 60 -8.24 23.53 3.21
C PRO A 60 -8.84 23.75 1.81
N LYS A 61 -8.07 24.36 0.91
CA LYS A 61 -8.50 24.59 -0.49
C LYS A 61 -7.43 24.21 -1.52
N ASP A 62 -6.41 23.49 -1.09
CA ASP A 62 -5.35 23.02 -1.97
C ASP A 62 -5.90 22.07 -3.02
N SER A 63 -5.54 22.29 -4.28
CA SER A 63 -5.82 21.33 -5.35
C SER A 63 -5.02 20.05 -5.14
N VAL A 64 -5.59 18.92 -5.55
CA VAL A 64 -4.91 17.61 -5.51
C VAL A 64 -4.73 17.12 -6.93
N TYR A 65 -3.50 16.71 -7.25
CA TYR A 65 -3.08 16.36 -8.60
C TYR A 65 -2.74 14.87 -8.73
N ALA A 66 -3.00 14.30 -9.91
CA ALA A 66 -2.53 12.96 -10.25
C ALA A 66 -0.99 12.91 -10.28
N ALA A 67 -0.42 12.05 -9.45
CA ALA A 67 1.03 11.90 -9.28
C ALA A 67 1.70 11.25 -10.49
N LEU A 68 0.94 10.48 -11.27
CA LEU A 68 1.39 9.78 -12.48
C LEU A 68 0.22 9.64 -13.46
N SER A 69 0.49 9.63 -14.76
CA SER A 69 -0.54 9.34 -15.76
C SER A 69 -1.06 7.92 -15.57
N GLY A 70 -2.34 7.71 -15.81
CA GLY A 70 -2.97 6.40 -15.66
C GLY A 70 -4.48 6.50 -15.69
N LYS A 71 -5.13 5.49 -15.12
CA LYS A 71 -6.58 5.31 -15.24
C LYS A 71 -7.25 5.37 -13.87
N VAL A 72 -8.40 6.02 -13.80
CA VAL A 72 -9.24 6.02 -12.59
C VAL A 72 -9.73 4.61 -12.33
N ALA A 73 -9.32 4.05 -11.21
CA ALA A 73 -9.66 2.71 -10.79
C ALA A 73 -10.94 2.71 -9.94
N TYR A 74 -11.06 3.70 -9.06
CA TYR A 74 -12.18 3.83 -8.14
C TYR A 74 -12.37 5.27 -7.65
N VAL A 75 -13.63 5.63 -7.37
CA VAL A 75 -13.99 6.94 -6.81
C VAL A 75 -15.05 6.78 -5.72
N ASN A 76 -14.73 7.18 -4.48
CA ASN A 76 -15.72 7.31 -3.42
C ASN A 76 -16.12 8.76 -3.22
N ARG A 77 -17.33 9.13 -3.64
CA ARG A 77 -17.90 10.46 -3.37
C ARG A 77 -18.61 10.58 -2.02
N ARG A 78 -18.82 9.46 -1.32
CA ARG A 78 -19.59 9.43 -0.06
C ARG A 78 -18.63 9.33 1.13
N ALA A 79 -18.41 10.47 1.79
CA ALA A 79 -17.50 10.58 2.94
C ALA A 79 -17.77 9.53 4.03
N GLY A 80 -19.04 9.29 4.37
CA GLY A 80 -19.44 8.36 5.43
C GLY A 80 -19.25 6.87 5.14
N ARG A 81 -18.74 6.47 3.96
CA ARG A 81 -18.56 5.05 3.62
C ARG A 81 -17.20 4.48 4.03
N SER A 82 -16.18 5.31 4.18
CA SER A 82 -14.79 4.88 4.37
C SER A 82 -14.07 5.75 5.38
N SER A 83 -13.14 5.18 6.14
CA SER A 83 -12.19 5.96 6.94
C SER A 83 -11.39 6.94 6.08
N TYR A 84 -11.13 6.62 4.81
CA TYR A 84 -10.51 7.54 3.83
C TYR A 84 -11.39 8.75 3.46
N GLY A 85 -12.66 8.78 3.87
CA GLY A 85 -13.59 9.82 3.47
C GLY A 85 -13.91 9.77 1.98
N LYS A 86 -13.93 10.93 1.32
CA LYS A 86 -13.95 11.00 -0.14
C LYS A 86 -12.54 10.73 -0.65
N TYR A 87 -12.41 9.80 -1.60
CA TYR A 87 -11.10 9.44 -2.14
C TYR A 87 -11.17 8.94 -3.58
N VAL A 88 -10.02 8.99 -4.24
CA VAL A 88 -9.78 8.52 -5.61
C VAL A 88 -8.65 7.50 -5.57
N VAL A 89 -8.79 6.43 -6.35
CA VAL A 89 -7.70 5.49 -6.64
C VAL A 89 -7.42 5.55 -8.13
N LEU A 90 -6.16 5.76 -8.49
CA LEU A 90 -5.66 5.63 -9.85
C LEU A 90 -4.80 4.37 -9.95
N VAL A 91 -4.78 3.76 -11.14
CA VAL A 91 -3.86 2.68 -11.49
C VAL A 91 -2.97 3.12 -12.65
N HIS A 92 -1.71 2.68 -12.62
CA HIS A 92 -0.67 3.12 -13.55
C HIS A 92 -0.07 1.91 -14.29
N PRO A 93 -0.81 1.31 -15.24
CA PRO A 93 -0.39 0.07 -15.91
C PRO A 93 0.89 0.22 -16.73
N ASN A 94 1.20 1.44 -17.18
CA ASN A 94 2.36 1.75 -18.02
C ASN A 94 3.63 2.09 -17.21
N ALA A 95 3.56 2.05 -15.86
CA ALA A 95 4.75 2.16 -15.04
C ALA A 95 5.63 0.91 -15.17
N SER A 96 6.94 1.03 -14.86
CA SER A 96 7.90 -0.10 -14.85
C SER A 96 7.44 -1.34 -14.08
N LEU A 97 6.57 -1.12 -13.09
CA LEU A 97 5.74 -2.11 -12.44
C LEU A 97 4.36 -1.45 -12.26
N PRO A 98 3.26 -2.10 -12.64
CA PRO A 98 1.93 -1.55 -12.39
C PRO A 98 1.72 -1.25 -10.91
N ILE A 99 1.30 -0.03 -10.58
CA ILE A 99 1.02 0.40 -9.20
C ILE A 99 -0.33 1.09 -9.10
N TYR A 100 -0.84 1.23 -7.88
CA TYR A 100 -1.91 2.18 -7.58
C TYR A 100 -1.36 3.44 -6.93
N THR A 101 -2.12 4.53 -7.01
CA THR A 101 -2.03 5.68 -6.10
C THR A 101 -3.40 5.97 -5.50
N LEU A 102 -3.45 6.40 -4.24
CA LEU A 102 -4.69 6.70 -3.52
C LEU A 102 -4.62 8.12 -2.95
N TYR A 103 -5.70 8.88 -3.12
CA TYR A 103 -5.83 10.28 -2.71
C TYR A 103 -7.06 10.45 -1.83
N ALA A 104 -6.88 10.61 -0.53
CA ALA A 104 -7.96 10.56 0.45
C ALA A 104 -8.21 11.88 1.19
N HIS A 105 -9.25 11.84 2.03
CA HIS A 105 -9.75 12.95 2.83
C HIS A 105 -10.24 14.16 2.02
N LEU A 106 -10.50 13.99 0.73
CA LEU A 106 -10.86 15.08 -0.18
C LEU A 106 -12.14 15.78 0.29
N SER A 107 -12.20 17.10 0.12
CA SER A 107 -13.43 17.87 0.30
C SER A 107 -14.32 17.74 -0.94
N GLU A 108 -13.68 17.72 -2.11
CA GLU A 108 -14.29 17.62 -3.43
C GLU A 108 -13.46 16.70 -4.34
N ILE A 109 -14.15 15.98 -5.22
CA ILE A 109 -13.54 15.20 -6.29
C ILE A 109 -13.96 15.86 -7.60
N SER A 110 -13.02 16.09 -8.51
CA SER A 110 -13.26 16.78 -9.77
C SER A 110 -14.51 16.26 -10.50
N THR A 111 -15.33 17.17 -11.01
CA THR A 111 -16.52 16.84 -11.79
C THR A 111 -16.13 16.03 -13.02
N GLY A 112 -16.92 15.00 -13.34
CA GLY A 112 -16.66 14.09 -14.46
C GLY A 112 -15.72 12.93 -14.15
N LEU A 113 -14.91 12.99 -13.07
CA LEU A 113 -13.97 11.92 -12.75
C LEU A 113 -14.69 10.58 -12.46
N ALA A 114 -14.52 9.59 -13.31
CA ALA A 114 -15.22 8.30 -13.20
C ALA A 114 -14.27 7.12 -13.43
N ALA A 115 -14.59 5.98 -12.82
CA ALA A 115 -13.82 4.75 -13.04
C ALA A 115 -13.77 4.42 -14.54
N GLY A 116 -12.58 4.09 -15.03
CA GLY A 116 -12.34 3.86 -16.45
C GLY A 116 -11.76 5.04 -17.21
N GLN A 117 -11.78 6.25 -16.66
CA GLN A 117 -11.25 7.45 -17.32
C GLN A 117 -9.72 7.50 -17.26
N GLU A 118 -9.07 7.91 -18.34
CA GLU A 118 -7.64 8.24 -18.36
C GLU A 118 -7.39 9.63 -17.76
N VAL A 119 -6.31 9.76 -17.00
CA VAL A 119 -5.91 10.96 -16.28
C VAL A 119 -4.42 11.18 -16.51
N GLU A 120 -4.06 12.37 -16.95
CA GLU A 120 -2.66 12.73 -17.13
C GLU A 120 -2.00 13.13 -15.81
N ARG A 121 -0.69 12.86 -15.73
CA ARG A 121 0.17 13.36 -14.65
C ARG A 121 -0.03 14.87 -14.51
N GLY A 122 -0.34 15.33 -13.31
CA GLY A 122 -0.57 16.75 -13.01
C GLY A 122 -2.01 17.24 -13.20
N ALA A 123 -2.89 16.42 -13.78
CA ALA A 123 -4.30 16.76 -13.85
C ALA A 123 -4.90 16.86 -12.42
N GLN A 124 -5.73 17.87 -12.21
CA GLN A 124 -6.44 18.04 -10.94
C GLN A 124 -7.55 16.99 -10.80
N ILE A 125 -7.49 16.21 -9.73
CA ILE A 125 -8.45 15.12 -9.42
C ILE A 125 -9.37 15.45 -8.24
N GLY A 126 -9.09 16.52 -7.50
CA GLY A 126 -9.96 17.01 -6.45
C GLY A 126 -9.39 18.20 -5.69
N VAL A 127 -9.99 18.44 -4.53
CA VAL A 127 -9.58 19.46 -3.57
C VAL A 127 -9.36 18.80 -2.22
N MET A 128 -8.25 19.13 -1.57
CA MET A 128 -7.90 18.64 -0.25
C MET A 128 -9.04 18.95 0.74
N GLY A 129 -9.19 18.08 1.73
CA GLY A 129 -10.23 18.22 2.73
C GLY A 129 -9.82 17.60 4.06
N ARG A 130 -10.83 17.17 4.78
CA ARG A 130 -10.70 16.48 6.06
C ARG A 130 -11.85 15.48 6.26
N THR A 131 -12.37 14.94 5.15
CA THR A 131 -13.50 14.01 5.19
C THR A 131 -13.06 12.65 5.70
N ALA A 132 -13.87 11.99 6.53
CA ALA A 132 -13.61 10.67 7.08
C ALA A 132 -14.93 10.01 7.55
N ALA A 133 -14.92 8.70 7.76
CA ALA A 133 -15.99 7.97 8.43
C ALA A 133 -15.46 7.28 9.70
N GLY A 134 -16.25 7.34 10.77
CA GLY A 134 -15.89 6.76 12.08
C GLY A 134 -14.97 7.62 12.95
N TYR A 135 -14.50 8.76 12.44
CA TYR A 135 -13.75 9.76 13.21
C TYR A 135 -13.82 11.13 12.52
N THR A 136 -13.39 12.17 13.23
CA THR A 136 -13.28 13.54 12.71
C THR A 136 -11.81 13.93 12.62
N ILE A 137 -11.41 14.46 11.47
CA ILE A 137 -10.14 15.15 11.30
C ILE A 137 -10.38 16.64 11.63
N PRO A 138 -9.73 17.20 12.67
CA PRO A 138 -9.83 18.62 12.97
C PRO A 138 -9.26 19.48 11.85
N LYS A 139 -9.67 20.75 11.81
CA LYS A 139 -9.26 21.68 10.75
C LYS A 139 -7.76 21.88 10.71
N GLU A 140 -7.14 22.05 11.87
CA GLU A 140 -5.69 22.20 12.04
C GLU A 140 -4.88 20.94 11.69
N ARG A 141 -5.55 19.82 11.44
CA ARG A 141 -4.95 18.57 10.96
C ARG A 141 -5.47 18.15 9.58
N ALA A 142 -6.11 19.05 8.83
CA ALA A 142 -6.54 18.72 7.48
C ALA A 142 -5.33 18.45 6.57
N HIS A 143 -5.41 17.40 5.76
CA HIS A 143 -4.31 16.93 4.91
C HIS A 143 -4.83 16.15 3.71
N LEU A 144 -3.96 15.96 2.73
CA LEU A 144 -4.10 14.89 1.76
C LEU A 144 -3.44 13.64 2.35
N HIS A 145 -4.20 12.56 2.50
CA HIS A 145 -3.60 11.24 2.70
C HIS A 145 -3.28 10.65 1.33
N PHE A 146 -1.98 10.40 1.07
CA PHE A 146 -1.45 9.93 -0.21
C PHE A 146 -0.76 8.58 -0.05
N GLU A 147 -1.19 7.58 -0.81
CA GLU A 147 -0.54 6.27 -0.87
C GLU A 147 -0.06 5.96 -2.30
N MET A 148 0.95 5.09 -2.37
CA MET A 148 1.26 4.31 -3.57
C MET A 148 1.54 2.86 -3.18
N GLY A 149 1.30 1.91 -4.08
CA GLY A 149 1.62 0.51 -3.78
C GLY A 149 1.03 -0.52 -4.72
N LEU A 150 0.82 -1.74 -4.22
CA LEU A 150 0.31 -2.88 -4.98
C LEU A 150 -1.04 -3.38 -4.45
N GLN A 151 -1.81 -3.99 -5.36
CA GLN A 151 -3.04 -4.70 -5.02
C GLN A 151 -2.73 -6.20 -4.85
N LEU A 152 -3.18 -6.83 -3.76
CA LEU A 152 -2.83 -8.23 -3.46
C LEU A 152 -3.61 -9.25 -4.30
N THR A 153 -4.91 -9.04 -4.54
CA THR A 153 -5.71 -9.92 -5.40
C THR A 153 -6.76 -9.18 -6.21
N ASP A 154 -7.11 -9.67 -7.39
CA ASP A 154 -8.28 -9.24 -8.16
C ASP A 154 -9.59 -9.95 -7.75
N ARG A 155 -9.51 -10.87 -6.78
CA ARG A 155 -10.64 -11.62 -6.21
C ARG A 155 -10.89 -11.25 -4.75
N PHE A 156 -10.67 -9.99 -4.38
CA PHE A 156 -10.77 -9.56 -2.99
C PHE A 156 -12.15 -9.82 -2.38
N GLN A 157 -13.22 -9.70 -3.17
CA GLN A 157 -14.58 -9.98 -2.70
C GLN A 157 -14.75 -11.41 -2.20
N SER A 158 -14.08 -12.39 -2.83
CA SER A 158 -14.12 -13.78 -2.38
C SER A 158 -13.47 -13.96 -1.00
N TRP A 159 -12.36 -13.28 -0.75
CA TRP A 159 -11.74 -13.27 0.58
C TRP A 159 -12.62 -12.53 1.60
N TYR A 160 -13.18 -11.37 1.23
CA TYR A 160 -14.04 -10.55 2.07
C TYR A 160 -15.29 -11.31 2.54
N ASN A 161 -15.95 -12.05 1.64
CA ASN A 161 -17.15 -12.83 1.96
C ASN A 161 -16.90 -13.98 2.95
N LYS A 162 -15.65 -14.47 3.04
CA LYS A 162 -15.25 -15.47 4.05
C LYS A 162 -15.05 -14.85 5.44
N GLN A 163 -14.97 -13.53 5.54
CA GLN A 163 -14.79 -12.81 6.80
C GLN A 163 -16.13 -12.48 7.45
N LYS A 164 -16.13 -12.30 8.78
CA LYS A 164 -17.32 -11.94 9.57
C LYS A 164 -17.51 -10.42 9.70
N PHE A 165 -17.40 -9.68 8.61
CA PHE A 165 -17.57 -8.22 8.65
C PHE A 165 -19.06 -7.84 8.71
N ALA A 166 -19.39 -6.85 9.55
CA ALA A 166 -20.75 -6.33 9.67
C ALA A 166 -21.18 -5.45 8.48
N THR A 167 -20.22 -5.00 7.66
CA THR A 167 -20.47 -4.10 6.53
C THR A 167 -20.19 -4.78 5.20
N LYS A 168 -20.89 -4.33 4.16
CA LYS A 168 -20.60 -4.74 2.78
C LYS A 168 -19.29 -4.10 2.30
N ASN A 169 -18.59 -4.77 1.38
CA ASN A 169 -17.47 -4.16 0.68
C ASN A 169 -17.99 -3.20 -0.40
N TYR A 170 -17.89 -1.90 -0.14
CA TYR A 170 -18.30 -0.86 -1.12
C TYR A 170 -17.24 -0.55 -2.18
N PHE A 171 -16.02 -1.09 -2.02
CA PHE A 171 -14.82 -0.61 -2.71
C PHE A 171 -14.25 -1.61 -3.72
N GLY A 172 -14.89 -2.78 -3.86
CA GLY A 172 -14.41 -3.86 -4.73
C GLY A 172 -12.98 -4.24 -4.39
N ASN A 173 -12.12 -4.33 -5.42
CA ASN A 173 -10.70 -4.66 -5.27
C ASN A 173 -9.85 -3.49 -4.72
N TYR A 174 -10.38 -2.28 -4.66
CA TYR A 174 -9.68 -1.09 -4.14
C TYR A 174 -10.07 -0.77 -2.70
N ASN A 175 -10.46 -1.81 -1.95
CA ASN A 175 -10.58 -1.76 -0.50
C ASN A 175 -9.17 -1.71 0.11
N GLY A 176 -8.92 -0.81 1.08
CA GLY A 176 -7.59 -0.67 1.70
C GLY A 176 -7.04 -1.96 2.30
N MET A 177 -7.88 -2.91 2.70
CA MET A 177 -7.43 -4.25 3.16
C MET A 177 -6.81 -5.13 2.06
N ASN A 178 -7.03 -4.79 0.78
CA ASN A 178 -6.47 -5.46 -0.38
C ASN A 178 -5.23 -4.75 -0.94
N LEU A 179 -4.97 -3.53 -0.47
CA LEU A 179 -3.88 -2.70 -0.93
C LEU A 179 -2.73 -2.83 0.07
N VAL A 180 -1.51 -2.86 -0.43
CA VAL A 180 -0.30 -2.78 0.39
C VAL A 180 0.45 -1.55 -0.05
N GLY A 181 0.45 -0.55 0.83
CA GLY A 181 1.17 0.68 0.62
C GLY A 181 2.68 0.47 0.68
N VAL A 182 3.38 1.38 0.03
CA VAL A 182 4.84 1.50 0.02
C VAL A 182 5.14 2.96 0.30
N ASP A 183 6.22 3.22 1.03
CA ASP A 183 6.66 4.58 1.39
C ASP A 183 6.76 5.51 0.16
N PRO A 184 5.78 6.42 -0.02
CA PRO A 184 5.83 7.36 -1.13
C PRO A 184 6.98 8.36 -0.96
N LEU A 185 7.31 8.74 0.28
CA LEU A 185 8.37 9.71 0.55
C LEU A 185 9.73 9.10 0.22
N GLY A 186 10.00 7.87 0.69
CA GLY A 186 11.20 7.14 0.32
C GLY A 186 11.37 6.95 -1.20
N TYR A 187 10.28 6.73 -1.95
CA TYR A 187 10.34 6.70 -3.41
C TYR A 187 10.70 8.08 -4.01
N PHE A 188 10.04 9.15 -3.55
CA PHE A 188 10.34 10.49 -4.04
C PHE A 188 11.77 10.94 -3.72
N GLU A 189 12.29 10.62 -2.54
CA GLU A 189 13.69 10.89 -2.16
C GLU A 189 14.68 10.11 -3.03
N GLY A 190 14.36 8.85 -3.30
CA GLY A 190 15.10 8.03 -4.25
C GLY A 190 15.14 8.67 -5.65
N VAL A 191 14.02 9.17 -6.14
CA VAL A 191 13.95 9.88 -7.45
C VAL A 191 14.69 11.22 -7.44
N LYS A 192 14.73 11.95 -6.32
CA LYS A 192 15.56 13.17 -6.20
C LYS A 192 17.05 12.85 -6.29
N SER A 193 17.45 11.68 -5.79
CA SER A 193 18.84 11.22 -5.81
C SER A 193 19.23 10.60 -7.16
N ASP A 194 18.31 9.88 -7.78
CA ASP A 194 18.44 9.30 -9.12
C ASP A 194 17.14 9.50 -9.91
N SER A 195 17.17 10.45 -10.86
CA SER A 195 16.03 10.78 -11.71
C SER A 195 15.53 9.60 -12.58
N GLN A 196 16.33 8.56 -12.76
CA GLN A 196 15.99 7.37 -13.54
C GLN A 196 15.45 6.23 -12.66
N LEU A 197 15.37 6.41 -11.33
CA LEU A 197 14.87 5.39 -10.41
C LEU A 197 13.42 5.02 -10.74
N SER A 198 13.26 3.84 -11.31
CA SER A 198 11.96 3.28 -11.60
C SER A 198 11.31 2.72 -10.34
N VAL A 199 9.97 2.68 -10.30
CA VAL A 199 9.22 2.07 -9.20
C VAL A 199 9.63 0.61 -9.00
N ARG A 200 9.87 -0.14 -10.07
CA ARG A 200 10.36 -1.52 -9.98
C ARG A 200 11.70 -1.60 -9.24
N GLN A 201 12.68 -0.78 -9.64
CA GLN A 201 14.00 -0.76 -8.98
C GLN A 201 13.87 -0.40 -7.50
N TYR A 202 13.06 0.61 -7.16
CA TYR A 202 12.80 0.98 -5.77
C TYR A 202 12.23 -0.18 -4.97
N LEU A 203 11.14 -0.81 -5.44
CA LEU A 203 10.48 -1.90 -4.72
C LEU A 203 11.35 -3.15 -4.57
N CYS A 204 12.08 -3.54 -5.62
CA CYS A 204 12.98 -4.67 -5.57
C CYS A 204 14.21 -4.40 -4.68
N GLY A 205 14.63 -3.13 -4.56
CA GLY A 205 15.74 -2.69 -3.72
C GLY A 205 15.40 -2.57 -2.23
N LEU A 206 14.12 -2.63 -1.85
CA LEU A 206 13.72 -2.61 -0.43
C LEU A 206 14.30 -3.83 0.31
N PRO A 207 14.71 -3.68 1.60
CA PRO A 207 15.22 -4.79 2.38
C PRO A 207 14.24 -5.97 2.49
N THR A 208 14.76 -7.20 2.36
CA THR A 208 14.01 -8.42 2.69
C THR A 208 13.98 -8.59 4.20
N ALA A 209 12.80 -8.57 4.80
CA ALA A 209 12.63 -8.82 6.23
C ALA A 209 12.21 -10.25 6.53
N LEU A 210 11.60 -10.93 5.56
CA LEU A 210 11.07 -12.28 5.72
C LEU A 210 11.11 -13.01 4.37
N GLU A 211 11.61 -14.25 4.36
CA GLU A 211 11.48 -15.17 3.25
C GLU A 211 10.64 -16.36 3.69
N VAL A 212 9.59 -16.66 2.93
CA VAL A 212 8.70 -17.79 3.19
C VAL A 212 8.62 -18.72 2.02
N ARG A 213 8.41 -20.00 2.31
CA ARG A 213 8.04 -21.01 1.33
C ARG A 213 6.56 -21.33 1.46
N VAL A 214 5.84 -21.32 0.35
CA VAL A 214 4.43 -21.69 0.28
C VAL A 214 4.29 -22.89 -0.66
N TYR A 215 3.73 -23.99 -0.15
CA TYR A 215 3.40 -25.12 -0.99
C TYR A 215 2.09 -24.89 -1.73
N THR A 216 2.17 -24.76 -3.04
CA THR A 216 0.97 -24.74 -3.89
C THR A 216 1.35 -24.86 -5.35
N LYS A 217 0.49 -25.55 -6.10
CA LYS A 217 0.59 -25.60 -7.56
C LYS A 217 -0.01 -24.38 -8.25
N LYS A 218 -0.68 -23.51 -7.49
CA LYS A 218 -1.38 -22.34 -8.00
C LYS A 218 -0.38 -21.25 -8.37
N ILE A 219 -0.55 -20.68 -9.56
CA ILE A 219 0.00 -19.37 -9.91
C ILE A 219 -1.01 -18.31 -9.43
N PRO A 220 -0.69 -17.50 -8.40
CA PRO A 220 -1.60 -16.49 -7.88
C PRO A 220 -1.83 -15.38 -8.90
N ASP A 221 -2.99 -14.72 -8.86
CA ASP A 221 -3.27 -13.59 -9.76
C ASP A 221 -2.25 -12.46 -9.57
N PHE A 222 -1.72 -12.32 -8.35
CA PHE A 222 -0.64 -11.38 -8.02
C PHE A 222 0.54 -11.51 -8.99
N ILE A 223 1.04 -12.72 -9.24
CA ILE A 223 2.18 -12.95 -10.15
C ILE A 223 1.80 -12.73 -11.62
N ARG A 224 0.55 -13.02 -12.00
CA ARG A 224 0.08 -12.71 -13.35
C ARG A 224 0.01 -11.21 -13.61
N ARG A 225 -0.35 -10.41 -12.59
CA ARG A 225 -0.38 -8.95 -12.66
C ARG A 225 1.00 -8.30 -12.48
N TYR A 226 1.89 -8.96 -11.76
CA TYR A 226 3.24 -8.47 -11.45
C TYR A 226 4.35 -9.48 -11.83
N PRO A 227 4.43 -9.90 -13.11
CA PRO A 227 5.44 -10.89 -13.54
C PRO A 227 6.88 -10.37 -13.35
N HIS A 228 7.06 -9.05 -13.31
CA HIS A 228 8.34 -8.39 -13.08
C HIS A 228 8.95 -8.61 -11.68
N LEU A 229 8.18 -9.19 -10.75
CA LEU A 229 8.64 -9.58 -9.40
C LEU A 229 9.17 -11.03 -9.35
N LEU A 230 9.12 -11.75 -10.47
CA LEU A 230 9.73 -13.08 -10.58
C LEU A 230 11.26 -12.97 -10.59
N LEU A 231 11.90 -13.68 -9.65
CA LEU A 231 13.35 -13.83 -9.56
C LEU A 231 13.88 -14.91 -10.52
N LYS A 232 13.01 -15.85 -10.91
CA LYS A 232 13.27 -16.88 -11.93
C LYS A 232 12.03 -17.06 -12.82
N PRO A 233 12.19 -17.41 -14.10
CA PRO A 233 11.06 -17.69 -14.98
C PRO A 233 10.26 -18.89 -14.49
N ILE A 234 8.97 -18.92 -14.82
CA ILE A 234 8.11 -20.08 -14.58
C ILE A 234 8.35 -21.09 -15.70
N GLU A 235 8.90 -22.26 -15.38
CA GLU A 235 9.10 -23.35 -16.35
C GLU A 235 7.76 -24.00 -16.76
N LYS A 236 7.67 -24.47 -18.01
CA LYS A 236 6.47 -25.15 -18.52
C LYS A 236 6.17 -26.41 -17.69
N ASN A 237 4.99 -26.42 -17.06
CA ASN A 237 4.40 -27.55 -16.32
C ASN A 237 5.24 -28.09 -15.15
N LYS A 238 5.26 -27.36 -14.02
CA LYS A 238 5.13 -27.89 -12.64
C LYS A 238 5.60 -26.87 -11.60
N VAL A 239 4.87 -25.77 -11.36
CA VAL A 239 5.05 -25.05 -10.09
C VAL A 239 4.57 -25.98 -8.98
N GLY A 240 5.47 -26.37 -8.09
CA GLY A 240 5.18 -27.11 -6.87
C GLY A 240 5.04 -26.20 -5.66
N GLY A 241 5.65 -25.02 -5.69
CA GLY A 241 5.54 -24.04 -4.62
C GLY A 241 6.23 -22.74 -4.99
N TRP A 242 6.33 -21.85 -4.00
CA TRP A 242 6.92 -20.53 -4.15
C TRP A 242 7.84 -20.24 -2.96
N GLU A 243 8.99 -19.65 -3.23
CA GLU A 243 9.71 -18.87 -2.22
C GLU A 243 9.42 -17.39 -2.47
N ILE A 244 9.07 -16.68 -1.41
CA ILE A 244 8.56 -15.31 -1.50
C ILE A 244 9.32 -14.46 -0.50
N GLU A 245 9.91 -13.38 -1.01
CA GLU A 245 10.53 -12.33 -0.23
C GLU A 245 9.51 -11.25 0.12
N PHE A 246 9.40 -10.95 1.41
CA PHE A 246 8.55 -9.90 1.96
C PHE A 246 9.39 -8.77 2.57
N THR A 247 8.94 -7.54 2.37
CA THR A 247 9.40 -6.39 3.18
C THR A 247 8.90 -6.53 4.62
N TRP A 248 9.43 -5.72 5.54
CA TRP A 248 8.96 -5.71 6.94
C TRP A 248 7.48 -5.34 7.06
N PHE A 249 6.94 -4.63 6.05
CA PHE A 249 5.56 -4.18 6.02
C PHE A 249 4.62 -5.08 5.19
N GLY A 250 5.06 -6.29 4.82
CA GLY A 250 4.18 -7.29 4.19
C GLY A 250 4.00 -7.14 2.68
N LEU A 251 4.86 -6.36 2.01
CA LEU A 251 4.87 -6.32 0.56
C LEU A 251 5.63 -7.53 0.01
N PRO A 252 4.99 -8.44 -0.75
CA PRO A 252 5.69 -9.49 -1.48
C PRO A 252 6.43 -8.88 -2.68
N LYS A 253 7.76 -8.84 -2.62
CA LYS A 253 8.60 -8.10 -3.59
C LYS A 253 9.48 -8.98 -4.48
N GLY A 254 9.64 -10.26 -4.16
CA GLY A 254 10.47 -11.21 -4.89
C GLY A 254 9.87 -12.60 -4.85
N TRP A 255 9.81 -13.28 -6.01
CA TRP A 255 9.14 -14.57 -6.15
C TRP A 255 9.99 -15.56 -6.93
N ARG A 256 10.30 -16.70 -6.32
CA ARG A 256 10.99 -17.83 -6.96
C ARG A 256 10.00 -18.99 -7.10
N PRO A 257 9.62 -19.39 -8.33
CA PRO A 257 8.86 -20.62 -8.52
C PRO A 257 9.74 -21.83 -8.19
N LEU A 258 9.18 -22.79 -7.47
CA LEU A 258 9.81 -24.08 -7.16
C LEU A 258 9.21 -25.17 -8.04
N PRO A 259 10.02 -26.07 -8.65
CA PRO A 259 9.50 -27.17 -9.45
C PRO A 259 8.93 -28.28 -8.57
N VAL A 260 7.89 -28.99 -9.04
CA VAL A 260 7.25 -30.10 -8.28
C VAL A 260 8.24 -31.18 -7.82
N ARG A 261 9.33 -31.42 -8.57
CA ARG A 261 10.32 -32.44 -8.20
C ARG A 261 11.16 -32.09 -6.97
N GLU A 262 11.32 -30.80 -6.69
CA GLU A 262 12.09 -30.30 -5.53
C GLU A 262 11.21 -30.18 -4.28
N PHE A 263 9.90 -30.44 -4.41
CA PHE A 263 8.94 -30.19 -3.36
C PHE A 263 7.97 -31.36 -3.19
N LYS A 264 8.13 -32.12 -2.09
CA LYS A 264 7.12 -33.06 -1.60
C LYS A 264 6.44 -32.45 -0.37
N PRO A 265 5.13 -32.15 -0.41
CA PRO A 265 4.43 -31.50 0.69
C PRO A 265 4.04 -32.45 1.81
N ASN A 266 3.59 -31.84 2.91
CA ASN A 266 2.63 -32.48 3.80
C ASN A 266 1.18 -32.12 3.37
N VAL A 267 0.85 -30.83 3.12
CA VAL A 267 -0.51 -30.37 2.72
C VAL A 267 -0.48 -29.13 1.78
N GLU A 268 -1.38 -29.06 0.77
CA GLU A 268 -1.61 -27.85 -0.07
C GLU A 268 -1.86 -26.61 0.80
N GLY A 269 -1.05 -25.58 0.60
CA GLY A 269 -1.14 -24.32 1.33
C GLY A 269 -0.22 -24.19 2.54
N ASP A 270 0.55 -25.23 2.86
CA ASP A 270 1.54 -25.18 3.93
C ASP A 270 2.54 -24.03 3.72
N VAL A 271 2.88 -23.35 4.82
CA VAL A 271 3.80 -22.21 4.83
C VAL A 271 4.94 -22.47 5.81
N SER A 272 6.17 -22.29 5.36
CA SER A 272 7.37 -22.36 6.19
C SER A 272 8.14 -21.05 6.13
N ILE A 273 8.70 -20.62 7.25
CA ILE A 273 9.62 -19.48 7.28
C ILE A 273 11.02 -20.00 6.99
N LEU A 274 11.67 -19.46 5.96
CA LEU A 274 13.03 -19.85 5.56
C LEU A 274 14.08 -18.97 6.24
N ALA A 275 13.84 -17.66 6.26
CA ALA A 275 14.72 -16.67 6.84
C ALA A 275 13.91 -15.45 7.30
N TYR A 276 14.41 -14.72 8.29
CA TYR A 276 13.85 -13.43 8.69
C TYR A 276 14.94 -12.54 9.29
N SER A 277 14.75 -11.22 9.24
CA SER A 277 15.59 -10.24 9.97
C SER A 277 14.94 -9.92 11.31
N PRO A 278 15.58 -10.29 12.45
CA PRO A 278 15.11 -9.90 13.77
C PRO A 278 15.04 -8.38 13.96
N GLU A 279 16.00 -7.65 13.40
CA GLU A 279 16.11 -6.19 13.54
C GLU A 279 14.90 -5.49 12.91
N LEU A 280 14.68 -5.72 11.61
CA LEU A 280 13.60 -5.09 10.86
C LEU A 280 12.22 -5.41 11.45
N LEU A 281 12.00 -6.66 11.89
CA LEU A 281 10.70 -7.09 12.43
C LEU A 281 10.50 -6.71 13.91
N LYS A 282 11.57 -6.54 14.69
CA LYS A 282 11.49 -6.09 16.09
C LYS A 282 11.11 -4.62 16.17
N GLU A 283 11.65 -3.80 15.28
CA GLU A 283 11.36 -2.37 15.17
C GLU A 283 9.95 -2.10 14.63
N ASN A 284 9.46 -2.99 13.75
CA ASN A 284 8.22 -2.76 13.00
C ASN A 284 7.13 -3.81 13.25
N ARG A 285 6.59 -3.84 14.47
CA ARG A 285 5.70 -4.93 14.92
C ARG A 285 4.25 -4.82 14.47
N CYS A 286 3.80 -3.66 14.01
CA CYS A 286 2.37 -3.42 13.75
C CYS A 286 1.78 -4.29 12.64
N ARG A 287 2.62 -4.84 11.74
CA ARG A 287 2.19 -5.74 10.67
C ARG A 287 2.10 -7.20 11.08
N GLN A 288 2.72 -7.61 12.19
CA GLN A 288 2.59 -8.98 12.74
C GLN A 288 2.88 -10.07 11.69
N LEU A 289 4.02 -9.98 10.98
CA LEU A 289 4.39 -10.95 9.94
C LEU A 289 4.83 -12.30 10.51
N ILE A 290 5.46 -12.29 11.68
CA ILE A 290 5.88 -13.49 12.42
C ILE A 290 5.33 -13.46 13.84
N GLN A 291 5.30 -14.63 14.47
CA GLN A 291 4.99 -14.81 15.88
C GLN A 291 6.00 -15.76 16.50
N LYS A 292 6.54 -15.41 17.67
CA LYS A 292 7.37 -16.31 18.49
C LYS A 292 6.49 -17.03 19.50
N LEU A 293 6.50 -18.37 19.45
CA LEU A 293 5.78 -19.23 20.39
C LEU A 293 6.56 -19.37 21.73
N PRO A 294 5.91 -19.84 22.82
CA PRO A 294 6.57 -20.00 24.13
C PRO A 294 7.78 -20.96 24.10
N ASN A 295 7.78 -21.95 23.22
CA ASN A 295 8.89 -22.89 22.99
C ASN A 295 10.06 -22.25 22.20
N GLY A 296 9.94 -20.98 21.80
CA GLY A 296 10.95 -20.26 21.03
C GLY A 296 10.80 -20.36 19.52
N GLU A 297 9.91 -21.21 19.02
CA GLU A 297 9.65 -21.41 17.60
C GLU A 297 9.06 -20.16 16.93
N ILE A 298 9.48 -19.90 15.69
CA ILE A 298 8.98 -18.79 14.88
C ILE A 298 7.99 -19.33 13.86
N VAL A 299 6.74 -18.85 13.95
CA VAL A 299 5.65 -19.22 13.06
C VAL A 299 5.10 -17.98 12.33
N THR A 300 4.27 -18.21 11.32
CA THR A 300 3.61 -17.14 10.58
C THR A 300 2.69 -16.33 11.50
N GLY A 301 2.83 -15.01 11.47
CA GLY A 301 1.97 -14.12 12.23
C GLY A 301 0.64 -13.85 11.52
N LYS A 302 -0.33 -13.31 12.27
CA LYS A 302 -1.69 -13.03 11.77
C LYS A 302 -1.72 -12.07 10.58
N GLY A 303 -0.74 -11.17 10.45
CA GLY A 303 -0.66 -10.25 9.31
C GLY A 303 -0.32 -10.99 8.03
N LEU A 304 0.79 -11.74 8.06
CA LEU A 304 1.23 -12.53 6.92
C LEU A 304 0.19 -13.56 6.50
N GLN A 305 -0.41 -14.28 7.45
CA GLN A 305 -1.49 -15.23 7.15
C GLN A 305 -2.63 -14.56 6.37
N ARG A 306 -3.03 -13.34 6.76
CA ARG A 306 -4.07 -12.59 6.03
C ARG A 306 -3.62 -12.16 4.64
N GLU A 307 -2.35 -11.84 4.43
CA GLU A 307 -1.82 -11.51 3.10
C GLU A 307 -1.77 -12.74 2.19
N LEU A 308 -1.24 -13.85 2.69
CA LEU A 308 -1.21 -15.13 1.98
C LEU A 308 -2.61 -15.62 1.63
N GLN A 309 -3.59 -15.50 2.54
CA GLN A 309 -4.99 -15.81 2.25
C GLN A 309 -5.57 -14.97 1.11
N LYS A 310 -5.20 -13.71 0.99
CA LYS A 310 -5.63 -12.85 -0.13
C LYS A 310 -4.95 -13.28 -1.43
N ILE A 311 -3.65 -13.53 -1.40
CA ILE A 311 -2.83 -13.88 -2.58
C ILE A 311 -3.21 -15.28 -3.13
N PHE A 312 -3.38 -16.26 -2.25
CA PHE A 312 -3.58 -17.67 -2.60
C PHE A 312 -5.03 -18.14 -2.46
N GLY A 313 -5.86 -17.49 -1.64
CA GLY A 313 -7.30 -17.75 -1.55
C GLY A 313 -7.74 -18.80 -0.53
N TYR A 314 -6.82 -19.36 0.26
CA TYR A 314 -7.06 -20.29 1.36
C TYR A 314 -6.40 -19.80 2.64
#